data_AF-A0A378XIG3-F1
#
_entry.id   AF-A0A378XIG3-F1
#
_cell.length_a   1.000
_cell.length_b   1.000
_cell.length_c   1.000
_cell.angle_alpha   90.00
_cell.angle_beta   90.00
_cell.angle_gamma   90.00
#
_symmetry.space_group_name_H-M   'P 1'
#
loop_
_entity.id
_entity.type
_entity.pdbx_description
1 polymer ?
#
loop_
_entity_poly.entity_id
_entity_poly.type
_entity_poly.pdbx_seq_one_letter_code
_entity_poly.pdbx_strand_id
1 'polypeptide(L)'
;MILIVKFLRSSVCLKQLFFTGAEERTLEHPEHSQLNGFSHSAMVESPSYLQFFRRIVVSLLLLFSCMFFSSIAQADSRLAAFLPKVQAADIFPGADGYGPVEGDELPIARVFKGQDAVGYVYLTTDIVNTRGYSSKPIDTLVALDNDGAIVGAKLVEHHEPIVLIGIPESRMVEFIEGYIGMNFIKNPLPIGSPPPVDMISGATVTLMVIGDSILRSSRILGQAYQIGMSQEAAALAASSTEAEPTPQVINQDLLEIKS
;
A
#
# COMPACT_ATOMS: atom_id res chain seq x y z
N MET A 1 18.95 14.78 -7.39
CA MET A 1 20.19 13.98 -7.22
C MET A 1 20.82 14.16 -5.82
N ILE A 2 20.00 14.25 -4.76
CA ILE A 2 20.45 14.42 -3.35
C ILE A 2 19.86 13.34 -2.43
N LEU A 3 18.89 12.55 -2.91
CA LEU A 3 18.20 11.53 -2.11
C LEU A 3 18.88 10.14 -2.09
N ILE A 4 19.90 9.92 -2.93
CA ILE A 4 20.58 8.61 -3.07
C ILE A 4 21.70 8.43 -2.02
N VAL A 5 22.23 9.50 -1.43
CA VAL A 5 23.38 9.42 -0.50
C VAL A 5 22.99 9.00 0.92
N LYS A 6 21.72 9.20 1.33
CA LYS A 6 21.27 8.87 2.70
C LYS A 6 20.97 7.39 2.93
N PHE A 7 20.78 6.59 1.89
CA PHE A 7 20.38 5.18 2.03
C PHE A 7 21.56 4.20 2.14
N LEU A 8 22.77 4.60 1.71
CA LEU A 8 23.96 3.75 1.72
C LEU A 8 24.73 3.72 3.06
N ARG A 9 24.26 4.42 4.09
CA ARG A 9 24.97 4.52 5.39
C ARG A 9 24.43 3.58 6.48
N SER A 10 23.37 2.80 6.21
CA SER A 10 22.69 1.98 7.23
C SER A 10 22.99 0.47 7.14
N SER A 11 23.63 -0.01 6.08
CA SER A 11 23.75 -1.46 5.81
C SER A 11 25.12 -2.08 6.09
N VAL A 12 25.98 -1.41 6.87
CA VAL A 12 27.27 -1.97 7.31
C VAL A 12 27.30 -2.03 8.83
N CYS A 13 26.54 -2.95 9.43
CA CYS A 13 26.73 -3.34 10.83
C CYS A 13 26.12 -4.72 11.09
N LEU A 14 26.56 -5.76 10.38
CA LEU A 14 26.30 -7.14 10.79
C LEU A 14 27.26 -8.12 10.11
N LYS A 15 28.51 -8.17 10.59
CA LYS A 15 29.45 -9.29 10.40
C LYS A 15 30.69 -9.06 11.25
N GLN A 16 30.72 -9.67 12.44
CA GLN A 16 31.74 -10.64 12.87
C GLN A 16 31.57 -10.87 14.39
N LEU A 17 30.80 -11.89 14.75
CA LEU A 17 30.90 -12.61 16.02
C LEU A 17 31.81 -13.83 15.76
N PHE A 18 32.55 -14.26 16.77
CA PHE A 18 33.55 -15.33 16.80
C PHE A 18 34.96 -14.96 16.33
N PHE A 19 35.81 -14.56 17.29
CA PHE A 19 37.12 -15.20 17.48
C PHE A 19 37.52 -15.06 18.95
N THR A 20 37.63 -16.21 19.61
CA THR A 20 38.07 -16.39 20.99
C THR A 20 39.59 -16.42 21.07
N GLY A 21 40.14 -15.79 22.13
CA GLY A 21 41.33 -16.28 22.81
C GLY A 21 42.67 -15.66 22.41
N ALA A 22 43.21 -14.83 23.30
CA ALA A 22 44.54 -14.96 23.91
C ALA A 22 45.03 -13.57 24.33
N GLU A 23 44.82 -13.24 25.59
CA GLU A 23 45.37 -12.08 26.27
C GLU A 23 46.76 -12.48 26.79
N GLU A 24 47.81 -11.86 26.25
CA GLU A 24 49.16 -11.98 26.81
C GLU A 24 49.79 -10.60 26.99
N ARG A 25 50.44 -10.48 28.13
CA ARG A 25 50.79 -9.29 28.89
C ARG A 25 51.86 -8.42 28.22
N THR A 26 51.66 -7.12 28.42
CA THR A 26 52.64 -6.05 28.70
C THR A 26 54.13 -6.38 28.55
N LEU A 27 54.87 -5.52 27.85
CA LEU A 27 55.82 -4.57 28.46
C LEU A 27 56.47 -3.72 27.35
N GLU A 28 56.36 -2.40 27.48
CA GLU A 28 57.15 -1.44 26.71
C GLU A 28 58.55 -1.29 27.31
N HIS A 29 59.58 -1.19 26.47
CA HIS A 29 60.74 -0.29 26.64
C HIS A 29 61.54 -0.15 25.32
N PRO A 30 62.43 0.86 25.15
CA PRO A 30 62.47 1.71 23.96
C PRO A 30 63.83 1.66 23.23
N GLU A 31 64.01 2.60 22.31
CA GLU A 31 65.28 3.10 21.74
C GLU A 31 65.93 2.37 20.54
N HIS A 32 65.97 3.16 19.46
CA HIS A 32 67.11 3.44 18.57
C HIS A 32 68.10 2.32 18.22
N SER A 33 68.16 1.97 16.93
CA SER A 33 69.36 2.23 16.11
C SER A 33 69.10 1.95 14.64
N GLN A 34 69.54 2.89 13.80
CA GLN A 34 69.67 2.67 12.37
C GLN A 34 70.80 1.68 12.09
N LEU A 35 70.57 0.71 11.22
CA LEU A 35 71.61 0.18 10.34
C LEU A 35 71.03 -0.19 8.96
N ASN A 36 71.82 0.19 7.96
CA ASN A 36 71.52 0.23 6.54
C ASN A 36 71.35 -1.13 5.87
N GLY A 37 70.56 -1.13 4.80
CA GLY A 37 70.87 -1.85 3.56
C GLY A 37 70.11 -3.16 3.35
N PHE A 38 69.20 -3.18 2.38
CA PHE A 38 69.53 -3.71 1.05
C PHE A 38 68.35 -3.48 0.09
N SER A 39 68.71 -3.04 -1.11
CA SER A 39 67.87 -2.64 -2.22
C SER A 39 67.10 -3.82 -2.81
N HIS A 40 65.79 -3.66 -3.04
CA HIS A 40 65.13 -3.93 -4.33
C HIS A 40 63.63 -3.63 -4.21
N SER A 41 63.24 -2.40 -4.51
CA SER A 41 61.85 -2.10 -4.87
C SER A 41 61.60 -2.71 -6.25
N ALA A 42 61.17 -3.96 -6.29
CA ALA A 42 60.58 -4.51 -7.49
C ALA A 42 59.24 -3.77 -7.73
N MET A 43 59.27 -2.74 -8.57
CA MET A 43 58.04 -2.26 -9.20
C MET A 43 57.52 -3.41 -10.07
N VAL A 44 56.59 -4.19 -9.53
CA VAL A 44 55.78 -5.10 -10.32
C VAL A 44 54.82 -4.22 -11.11
N GLU A 45 55.25 -3.75 -12.28
CA GLU A 45 54.35 -3.14 -13.25
C GLU A 45 53.32 -4.20 -13.64
N SER A 46 52.10 -4.08 -13.13
CA SER A 46 51.00 -4.94 -13.56
C SER A 46 50.82 -4.73 -15.07
N PRO A 47 50.89 -5.76 -15.93
CA PRO A 47 50.71 -5.57 -17.36
C PRO A 47 49.38 -4.88 -17.63
N SER A 48 49.41 -3.80 -18.40
CA SER A 48 48.26 -2.91 -18.69
C SER A 48 47.02 -3.67 -19.19
N TYR A 49 47.24 -4.82 -19.84
CA TYR A 49 46.21 -5.76 -20.28
C TYR A 49 45.35 -6.32 -19.14
N LEU A 50 45.95 -6.65 -17.99
CA LEU A 50 45.22 -7.20 -16.84
C LEU A 50 44.29 -6.17 -16.19
N GLN A 51 44.72 -4.90 -16.17
CA GLN A 51 43.87 -3.79 -15.72
C GLN A 51 42.73 -3.50 -16.70
N PHE A 52 42.98 -3.62 -18.01
CA PHE A 52 41.96 -3.47 -19.04
C PHE A 52 40.91 -4.59 -18.95
N PHE A 53 41.35 -5.84 -18.79
CA PHE A 53 40.48 -6.99 -18.60
C PHE A 53 39.64 -6.87 -17.33
N ARG A 54 40.23 -6.45 -16.20
CA ARG A 54 39.50 -6.20 -14.95
C ARG A 54 38.41 -5.13 -15.12
N ARG A 55 38.68 -4.05 -15.85
CA ARG A 55 37.69 -3.00 -16.13
C ARG A 55 36.54 -3.52 -16.98
N ILE A 56 36.83 -4.31 -18.02
CA ILE A 56 35.81 -4.95 -18.86
C ILE A 56 34.94 -5.89 -18.03
N VAL A 57 35.54 -6.75 -17.20
CA VAL A 57 34.79 -7.69 -16.34
C VAL A 57 33.93 -6.95 -15.32
N VAL A 58 34.44 -5.88 -14.69
CA VAL A 58 33.65 -5.05 -13.76
C VAL A 58 32.53 -4.31 -14.49
N SER A 59 32.78 -3.78 -15.69
CA SER A 59 31.75 -3.13 -16.51
C SER A 59 30.66 -4.11 -16.95
N LEU A 60 31.04 -5.33 -17.33
CA LEU A 60 30.09 -6.40 -17.67
C LEU A 60 29.29 -6.86 -16.45
N LEU A 61 29.92 -6.98 -15.27
CA LEU A 61 29.22 -7.29 -14.02
C LEU A 61 28.26 -6.18 -13.60
N LEU A 62 28.63 -4.91 -13.79
CA LEU A 62 27.74 -3.76 -13.51
C LEU A 62 26.56 -3.71 -14.50
N LEU A 63 26.81 -3.93 -15.79
CA LEU A 63 25.75 -3.99 -16.81
C LEU A 63 24.80 -5.17 -16.55
N PHE A 64 25.34 -6.34 -16.20
CA PHE A 64 24.56 -7.51 -15.83
C PHE A 64 23.72 -7.21 -14.58
N SER A 65 24.32 -6.63 -13.53
CA SER A 65 23.59 -6.22 -12.33
C SER A 65 22.46 -5.23 -12.63
N CYS A 66 22.62 -4.29 -13.56
CA CYS A 66 21.55 -3.37 -13.95
C CYS A 66 20.37 -4.08 -14.64
N MET A 67 20.60 -5.17 -15.38
CA MET A 67 19.51 -5.91 -16.03
C MET A 67 18.64 -6.71 -15.03
N PHE A 68 19.17 -7.11 -13.87
CA PHE A 68 18.38 -7.84 -12.86
C PHE A 68 17.51 -6.94 -11.98
N PHE A 69 17.73 -5.63 -11.96
CA PHE A 69 16.94 -4.70 -11.14
C PHE A 69 15.69 -4.15 -11.85
N SER A 70 15.44 -4.49 -13.11
CA SER A 70 14.31 -3.94 -13.89
C SER A 70 12.99 -4.69 -13.77
N SER A 71 12.92 -5.81 -13.06
CA SER A 71 11.63 -6.46 -12.74
C SER A 71 11.12 -6.02 -11.38
N ILE A 72 10.56 -4.82 -11.31
CA ILE A 72 9.53 -4.54 -10.31
C ILE A 72 8.29 -5.24 -10.82
N ALA A 73 7.96 -6.40 -10.24
CA ALA A 73 6.67 -7.05 -10.47
C ALA A 73 5.58 -6.11 -9.96
N GLN A 74 4.92 -5.40 -10.86
CA GLN A 74 3.69 -4.70 -10.54
C GLN A 74 2.63 -5.80 -10.34
N ALA A 75 2.09 -5.89 -9.13
CA ALA A 75 0.94 -6.75 -8.89
C ALA A 75 -0.24 -6.09 -9.60
N ASP A 76 -0.72 -6.69 -10.70
CA ASP A 76 -1.94 -6.23 -11.37
C ASP A 76 -3.09 -6.19 -10.36
N SER A 77 -3.87 -5.11 -10.37
CA SER A 77 -5.06 -4.99 -9.51
C SER A 77 -6.04 -6.13 -9.81
N ARG A 78 -6.66 -6.70 -8.77
CA ARG A 78 -7.68 -7.74 -8.99
C ARG A 78 -8.90 -7.16 -9.71
N LEU A 79 -9.19 -5.87 -9.51
CA LEU A 79 -10.23 -5.13 -10.22
C LEU A 79 -10.12 -5.28 -11.74
N ALA A 80 -8.92 -5.12 -12.30
CA ALA A 80 -8.70 -5.27 -13.74
C ALA A 80 -9.05 -6.68 -14.25
N ALA A 81 -8.90 -7.71 -13.42
CA ALA A 81 -9.27 -9.09 -13.76
C ALA A 81 -10.78 -9.38 -13.66
N PHE A 82 -11.56 -8.56 -12.94
CA PHE A 82 -13.00 -8.75 -12.76
C PHE A 82 -13.87 -7.83 -13.62
N LEU A 83 -13.44 -6.60 -13.93
CA LEU A 83 -14.23 -5.67 -14.76
C LEU A 83 -14.69 -6.26 -16.10
N PRO A 84 -13.86 -7.00 -16.87
CA PRO A 84 -14.30 -7.59 -18.13
C PRO A 84 -15.37 -8.69 -17.98
N LYS A 85 -15.56 -9.23 -16.77
CA LYS A 85 -16.48 -10.35 -16.48
C LYS A 85 -17.86 -9.87 -16.00
N VAL A 86 -18.01 -8.59 -15.69
CA VAL A 86 -19.24 -8.02 -15.12
C VAL A 86 -19.67 -6.83 -15.97
N GLN A 87 -20.86 -6.87 -16.55
CA GLN A 87 -21.36 -5.75 -17.35
C GLN A 87 -21.59 -4.51 -16.46
N ALA A 88 -21.26 -3.32 -16.97
CA ALA A 88 -21.43 -2.07 -16.21
C ALA A 88 -22.88 -1.87 -15.75
N ALA A 89 -23.85 -2.19 -16.60
CA ALA A 89 -25.27 -2.09 -16.28
C ALA A 89 -25.73 -3.05 -15.15
N ASP A 90 -25.00 -4.14 -14.88
CA ASP A 90 -25.36 -5.10 -13.83
C ASP A 90 -25.06 -4.57 -12.41
N ILE A 91 -24.17 -3.58 -12.30
CA ILE A 91 -23.76 -3.01 -11.01
C ILE A 91 -24.05 -1.51 -10.91
N PHE A 92 -24.03 -0.78 -12.02
CA PHE A 92 -24.37 0.63 -12.06
C PHE A 92 -25.58 0.80 -12.99
N PRO A 93 -26.79 1.01 -12.43
CA PRO A 93 -28.01 1.09 -13.23
C PRO A 93 -27.92 2.12 -14.35
N GLY A 94 -28.02 1.65 -15.60
CA GLY A 94 -27.99 2.50 -16.79
C GLY A 94 -26.61 2.98 -17.22
N ALA A 95 -25.53 2.38 -16.72
CA ALA A 95 -24.18 2.59 -17.25
C ALA A 95 -23.91 1.77 -18.51
N ASP A 96 -23.08 2.32 -19.39
CA ASP A 96 -22.70 1.72 -20.67
C ASP A 96 -21.34 1.02 -20.62
N GLY A 97 -20.46 1.44 -19.71
CA GLY A 97 -19.12 0.85 -19.59
C GLY A 97 -18.26 1.42 -18.47
N TYR A 98 -17.05 0.88 -18.37
CA TYR A 98 -16.01 1.32 -17.45
C TYR A 98 -14.87 2.02 -18.19
N GLY A 99 -14.23 2.97 -17.52
CA GLY A 99 -12.93 3.51 -17.91
C GLY A 99 -11.78 2.57 -17.58
N PRO A 100 -10.53 2.98 -17.88
CA PRO A 100 -9.36 2.26 -17.40
C PRO A 100 -9.33 2.22 -15.86
N VAL A 101 -8.67 1.20 -15.31
CA VAL A 101 -8.36 1.16 -13.88
C VAL A 101 -7.22 2.14 -13.62
N GLU A 102 -7.44 3.03 -12.66
CA GLU A 102 -6.50 4.06 -12.19
C GLU A 102 -6.09 3.76 -10.75
N GLY A 103 -4.85 4.13 -10.39
CA GLY A 103 -4.30 3.99 -9.05
C GLY A 103 -3.67 2.62 -8.78
N ASP A 104 -2.40 2.62 -8.38
CA ASP A 104 -1.65 1.39 -8.08
C ASP A 104 -2.03 0.82 -6.70
N GLU A 105 -2.01 1.66 -5.66
CA GLU A 105 -2.32 1.23 -4.28
C GLU A 105 -3.81 1.22 -3.96
N LEU A 106 -4.59 2.08 -4.64
CA LEU A 106 -6.04 2.21 -4.45
C LEU A 106 -6.76 2.13 -5.80
N PRO A 107 -6.82 0.94 -6.43
CA PRO A 107 -7.38 0.77 -7.77
C PRO A 107 -8.86 1.14 -7.84
N ILE A 108 -9.23 1.96 -8.83
CA ILE A 108 -10.60 2.41 -9.08
C ILE A 108 -10.80 2.64 -10.58
N ALA A 109 -12.01 2.48 -11.10
CA ALA A 109 -12.33 2.81 -12.49
C ALA A 109 -13.54 3.75 -12.55
N ARG A 110 -13.54 4.69 -13.51
CA ARG A 110 -14.71 5.54 -13.79
C ARG A 110 -15.82 4.72 -14.44
N VAL A 111 -17.07 5.06 -14.14
CA VAL A 111 -18.25 4.47 -14.79
C VAL A 111 -18.87 5.52 -15.71
N PHE A 112 -19.24 5.11 -16.92
CA PHE A 112 -19.75 6.03 -17.94
C PHE A 112 -21.19 5.70 -18.35
N LYS A 113 -21.96 6.76 -18.61
CA LYS A 113 -23.22 6.72 -19.34
C LYS A 113 -23.09 7.67 -20.54
N GLY A 114 -22.99 7.12 -21.74
CA GLY A 114 -22.55 7.84 -22.93
C GLY A 114 -21.15 8.42 -22.73
N GLN A 115 -21.04 9.74 -22.77
CA GLN A 115 -19.78 10.46 -22.54
C GLN A 115 -19.64 10.97 -21.10
N ASP A 116 -20.70 10.85 -20.29
CA ASP A 116 -20.73 11.39 -18.95
C ASP A 116 -20.16 10.38 -17.96
N ALA A 117 -19.16 10.81 -17.19
CA ALA A 117 -18.64 10.03 -16.07
C ALA A 117 -19.59 10.15 -14.88
N VAL A 118 -20.38 9.11 -14.64
CA VAL A 118 -21.49 9.11 -13.66
C VAL A 118 -21.08 8.60 -12.29
N GLY A 119 -19.91 7.99 -12.16
CA GLY A 119 -19.42 7.52 -10.88
C GLY A 119 -18.15 6.69 -10.99
N TYR A 120 -18.00 5.76 -10.06
CA TYR A 120 -16.82 4.96 -9.85
C TYR A 120 -17.18 3.52 -9.53
N VAL A 121 -16.29 2.59 -9.85
CA VAL A 121 -16.36 1.20 -9.44
C VAL A 121 -15.00 0.75 -8.91
N TYR A 122 -15.01 -0.06 -7.86
CA TYR A 122 -13.81 -0.64 -7.28
C TYR A 122 -14.09 -2.03 -6.70
N LEU A 123 -13.02 -2.74 -6.35
CA LEU A 123 -13.09 -4.05 -5.71
C LEU A 123 -12.62 -3.95 -4.26
N THR A 124 -13.40 -4.44 -3.31
CA THR A 124 -13.08 -4.31 -1.87
C THR A 124 -11.73 -4.92 -1.49
N THR A 125 -11.35 -6.03 -2.12
CA THR A 125 -10.09 -6.77 -1.88
C THR A 125 -8.83 -6.03 -2.27
N ASP A 126 -8.92 -5.09 -3.21
CA ASP A 126 -7.79 -4.26 -3.59
C ASP A 126 -7.56 -3.11 -2.58
N ILE A 127 -8.58 -2.77 -1.77
CA ILE A 127 -8.54 -1.62 -0.86
C ILE A 127 -8.31 -2.03 0.59
N VAL A 128 -8.92 -3.14 1.02
CA VAL A 128 -8.89 -3.62 2.41
C VAL A 128 -8.78 -5.14 2.47
N ASN A 129 -8.35 -5.67 3.62
CA ASN A 129 -8.36 -7.10 3.85
C ASN A 129 -9.80 -7.62 4.04
N THR A 130 -10.27 -8.46 3.12
CA THR A 130 -11.63 -9.03 3.15
C THR A 130 -11.66 -10.51 3.56
N ARG A 131 -10.58 -11.05 4.13
CA ARG A 131 -10.49 -12.46 4.48
C ARG A 131 -11.41 -12.79 5.66
N GLY A 132 -12.37 -13.68 5.40
CA GLY A 132 -13.31 -14.21 6.39
C GLY A 132 -12.87 -15.54 6.99
N TYR A 133 -13.82 -16.45 7.18
CA TYR A 133 -13.59 -17.73 7.84
C TYR A 133 -12.62 -18.63 7.04
N SER A 134 -12.74 -18.63 5.72
CA SER A 134 -11.90 -19.45 4.83
C SER A 134 -10.46 -18.92 4.72
N SER A 135 -10.19 -17.73 5.29
CA SER A 135 -8.96 -16.97 5.08
C SER A 135 -8.64 -16.69 3.61
N LYS A 136 -9.57 -16.89 2.67
CA LYS A 136 -9.44 -16.47 1.26
C LYS A 136 -10.14 -15.12 1.06
N PRO A 137 -9.75 -14.35 0.02
CA PRO A 137 -10.43 -13.11 -0.31
C PRO A 137 -11.92 -13.32 -0.59
N ILE A 138 -12.73 -12.36 -0.15
CA ILE A 138 -14.12 -12.19 -0.56
C ILE A 138 -14.15 -10.99 -1.49
N ASP A 139 -14.29 -11.24 -2.79
CA ASP A 139 -14.22 -10.22 -3.83
C ASP A 139 -15.65 -9.65 -4.05
N THR A 140 -15.86 -8.39 -3.64
CA THR A 140 -17.11 -7.65 -3.84
C THR A 140 -16.81 -6.40 -4.65
N LEU A 141 -17.47 -6.25 -5.81
CA LEU A 141 -17.46 -5.01 -6.55
C LEU A 141 -18.44 -4.02 -5.91
N VAL A 142 -18.04 -2.76 -5.80
CA VAL A 142 -18.88 -1.68 -5.28
C VAL A 142 -18.86 -0.52 -6.26
N ALA A 143 -20.05 -0.04 -6.62
CA ALA A 143 -20.25 1.12 -7.47
C ALA A 143 -20.72 2.33 -6.64
N LEU A 144 -20.02 3.45 -6.77
CA LEU A 144 -20.34 4.72 -6.14
C LEU A 144 -20.78 5.72 -7.21
N ASP A 145 -21.82 6.52 -6.94
CA ASP A 145 -22.07 7.71 -7.75
C ASP A 145 -21.02 8.81 -7.46
N ASN A 146 -21.07 9.92 -8.21
CA ASN A 146 -20.17 11.05 -8.01
C ASN A 146 -20.33 11.73 -6.62
N ASP A 147 -21.46 11.51 -5.95
CA ASP A 147 -21.76 11.98 -4.59
C ASP A 147 -21.24 11.03 -3.50
N GLY A 148 -20.72 9.86 -3.88
CA GLY A 148 -20.20 8.84 -2.98
C GLY A 148 -21.27 7.90 -2.40
N ALA A 149 -22.51 7.94 -2.90
CA ALA A 149 -23.53 6.98 -2.51
C ALA A 149 -23.32 5.66 -3.26
N ILE A 150 -23.55 4.54 -2.57
CA ILE A 150 -23.47 3.20 -3.15
C ILE A 150 -24.70 3.01 -4.04
N VAL A 151 -24.49 2.91 -5.35
CA VAL A 151 -25.56 2.67 -6.33
C VAL A 151 -25.64 1.21 -6.78
N GLY A 152 -24.63 0.42 -6.43
CA GLY A 152 -24.65 -1.02 -6.57
C GLY A 152 -23.50 -1.70 -5.83
N ALA A 153 -23.72 -2.95 -5.46
CA ALA A 153 -22.71 -3.81 -4.86
C ALA A 153 -22.97 -5.24 -5.32
N LYS A 154 -21.93 -5.94 -5.75
CA LYS A 154 -22.04 -7.28 -6.35
C LYS A 154 -20.94 -8.20 -5.83
N LEU A 155 -21.34 -9.34 -5.28
CA LEU A 155 -20.42 -10.44 -4.98
C LEU A 155 -19.92 -11.05 -6.30
N VAL A 156 -18.61 -11.09 -6.52
CA VAL A 156 -18.03 -11.65 -7.76
C VAL A 156 -17.26 -12.94 -7.53
N GLU A 157 -16.64 -13.12 -6.37
CA GLU A 157 -16.00 -14.37 -6.01
C GLU A 157 -15.93 -14.51 -4.48
N HIS A 158 -16.21 -15.70 -3.96
CA HIS A 158 -15.96 -16.03 -2.55
C HIS A 158 -15.73 -17.54 -2.37
N HIS A 159 -15.09 -17.90 -1.25
CA HIS A 159 -14.78 -19.29 -0.90
C HIS A 159 -15.22 -19.63 0.54
N GLU A 160 -16.24 -18.92 1.02
CA GLU A 160 -16.72 -19.05 2.39
C GLU A 160 -17.62 -20.29 2.53
N PRO A 161 -17.49 -21.07 3.62
CA PRO A 161 -18.26 -22.30 3.81
C PRO A 161 -19.72 -22.04 4.22
N ILE A 162 -20.31 -20.92 3.82
CA ILE A 162 -21.69 -20.54 4.14
C ILE A 162 -22.71 -21.51 3.54
N VAL A 163 -22.45 -22.00 2.33
CA VAL A 163 -23.31 -22.99 1.66
C VAL A 163 -23.21 -24.35 2.34
N LEU A 164 -22.04 -24.69 2.91
CA LEU A 164 -21.82 -25.97 3.60
C LEU A 164 -22.63 -26.07 4.90
N ILE A 165 -22.97 -24.94 5.53
CA ILE A 165 -23.85 -24.89 6.71
C ILE A 165 -25.34 -24.74 6.35
N GLY A 166 -25.70 -24.87 5.07
CA GLY A 166 -27.08 -24.85 4.59
C GLY A 166 -27.66 -23.46 4.32
N ILE A 167 -26.84 -22.39 4.33
CA ILE A 167 -27.28 -21.03 4.00
C ILE A 167 -26.97 -20.78 2.51
N PRO A 168 -27.98 -20.49 1.67
CA PRO A 168 -27.74 -20.28 0.25
C PRO A 168 -27.00 -18.96 0.00
N GLU A 169 -26.18 -18.93 -1.05
CA GLU A 169 -25.38 -17.76 -1.46
C GLU A 169 -26.26 -16.53 -1.74
N SER A 170 -27.49 -16.73 -2.23
CA SER A 170 -28.45 -15.63 -2.49
C SER A 170 -28.68 -14.75 -1.25
N ARG A 171 -28.60 -15.31 -0.05
CA ARG A 171 -28.77 -14.53 1.19
C ARG A 171 -27.57 -13.61 1.44
N MET A 172 -26.37 -14.02 1.03
CA MET A 172 -25.19 -13.15 1.06
C MET A 172 -25.31 -12.03 0.02
N VAL A 173 -25.84 -12.34 -1.17
CA VAL A 173 -26.13 -11.33 -2.19
C VAL A 173 -27.15 -10.31 -1.67
N GLU A 174 -28.27 -10.77 -1.09
CA GLU A 174 -29.28 -9.89 -0.47
C GLU A 174 -28.69 -9.00 0.63
N PHE A 175 -27.78 -9.53 1.46
CA PHE A 175 -27.07 -8.75 2.47
C PHE A 175 -26.21 -7.65 1.84
N ILE A 176 -25.49 -7.94 0.76
CA ILE A 176 -24.65 -6.98 0.04
C ILE A 176 -25.50 -5.91 -0.65
N GLU A 177 -26.61 -6.31 -1.28
CA GLU A 177 -27.55 -5.39 -1.92
C GLU A 177 -28.21 -4.43 -0.92
N GLY A 178 -28.34 -4.84 0.35
CA GLY A 178 -28.83 -3.97 1.43
C GLY A 178 -27.99 -2.71 1.67
N TYR A 179 -26.78 -2.62 1.13
CA TYR A 179 -25.94 -1.42 1.19
C TYR A 179 -26.27 -0.36 0.13
N ILE A 180 -27.07 -0.71 -0.89
CA ILE A 180 -27.44 0.20 -1.97
C ILE A 180 -28.29 1.35 -1.41
N GLY A 181 -27.97 2.58 -1.82
CA GLY A 181 -28.58 3.82 -1.34
C GLY A 181 -27.89 4.42 -0.11
N MET A 182 -26.93 3.72 0.51
CA MET A 182 -26.17 4.26 1.63
C MET A 182 -24.98 5.11 1.15
N ASN A 183 -24.59 6.11 1.96
CA ASN A 183 -23.41 6.94 1.68
C ASN A 183 -22.54 7.05 2.94
N PHE A 184 -21.49 6.23 3.01
CA PHE A 184 -20.59 6.18 4.16
C PHE A 184 -19.48 7.24 4.14
N ILE A 185 -19.33 7.95 3.02
CA ILE A 185 -18.40 9.07 2.90
C ILE A 185 -19.01 10.30 3.60
N LYS A 186 -20.27 10.61 3.31
CA LYS A 186 -21.01 11.71 3.95
C LYS A 186 -21.55 11.35 5.34
N ASN A 187 -21.98 10.11 5.55
CA ASN A 187 -22.54 9.62 6.82
C ASN A 187 -21.70 8.47 7.39
N PRO A 188 -20.52 8.76 7.98
CA PRO A 188 -19.66 7.72 8.51
C PRO A 188 -20.23 7.12 9.80
N LEU A 189 -20.26 5.80 9.87
CA LEU A 189 -20.45 5.01 11.09
C LEU A 189 -19.11 4.83 11.83
N PRO A 190 -19.10 4.79 13.18
CA PRO A 190 -17.91 4.47 13.96
C PRO A 190 -17.27 3.14 13.55
N ILE A 191 -15.94 3.03 13.69
CA ILE A 191 -15.22 1.78 13.44
C ILE A 191 -15.74 0.70 14.40
N GLY A 192 -15.98 -0.51 13.88
CA GLY A 192 -16.52 -1.62 14.67
C GLY A 192 -18.03 -1.55 14.90
N SER A 193 -18.74 -0.59 14.29
CA SER A 193 -20.21 -0.66 14.25
C SER A 193 -20.65 -1.96 13.57
N PRO A 194 -21.72 -2.61 14.05
CA PRO A 194 -22.31 -3.71 13.31
C PRO A 194 -22.76 -3.23 11.92
N PRO A 195 -22.77 -4.12 10.91
CA PRO A 195 -23.42 -3.86 9.63
C PRO A 195 -24.81 -3.22 9.83
N PRO A 196 -25.15 -2.14 9.11
CA PRO A 196 -26.48 -1.52 9.19
C PRO A 196 -27.57 -2.33 8.48
N VAL A 197 -27.22 -3.53 7.98
CA VAL A 197 -28.08 -4.45 7.25
C VAL A 197 -28.26 -5.73 8.08
N ASP A 198 -29.45 -6.32 8.04
CA ASP A 198 -29.77 -7.52 8.81
C ASP A 198 -28.86 -8.70 8.47
N MET A 199 -28.29 -9.31 9.51
CA MET A 199 -27.34 -10.41 9.36
C MET A 199 -28.02 -11.78 9.45
N ILE A 200 -27.51 -12.73 8.68
CA ILE A 200 -27.98 -14.12 8.67
C ILE A 200 -27.37 -14.88 9.86
N SER A 201 -28.21 -15.53 10.66
CA SER A 201 -27.76 -16.42 11.74
C SER A 201 -26.85 -17.52 11.20
N GLY A 202 -25.70 -17.74 11.84
CA GLY A 202 -24.72 -18.75 11.44
C GLY A 202 -23.66 -18.27 10.45
N ALA A 203 -23.80 -17.09 9.84
CA ALA A 203 -22.82 -16.50 8.92
C ALA A 203 -22.20 -15.18 9.43
N THR A 204 -22.27 -14.94 10.73
CA THR A 204 -21.98 -13.64 11.34
C THR A 204 -20.57 -13.13 11.05
N VAL A 205 -19.54 -13.97 11.17
CA VAL A 205 -18.14 -13.57 10.93
C VAL A 205 -17.93 -13.11 9.49
N THR A 206 -18.38 -13.91 8.52
CA THR A 206 -18.27 -13.61 7.10
C THR A 206 -19.01 -12.31 6.74
N LEU A 207 -20.25 -12.14 7.21
CA LEU A 207 -21.04 -10.95 6.91
C LEU A 207 -20.49 -9.69 7.59
N MET A 208 -19.90 -9.79 8.79
CA MET A 208 -19.20 -8.66 9.40
C MET A 208 -17.99 -8.23 8.56
N VAL A 209 -17.22 -9.19 8.05
CA VAL A 209 -16.06 -8.87 7.19
C VAL A 209 -16.52 -8.21 5.90
N ILE A 210 -17.55 -8.72 5.23
CA ILE A 210 -18.10 -8.11 4.01
C ILE A 210 -18.58 -6.68 4.30
N GLY A 211 -19.35 -6.51 5.38
CA GLY A 211 -19.92 -5.22 5.74
C GLY A 211 -18.87 -4.17 6.12
N ASP A 212 -17.90 -4.55 6.96
CA ASP A 212 -16.75 -3.68 7.29
C ASP A 212 -15.93 -3.36 6.03
N SER A 213 -15.75 -4.33 5.14
CA SER A 213 -15.00 -4.13 3.90
C SER A 213 -15.64 -3.08 3.01
N ILE A 214 -16.95 -3.14 2.76
CA ILE A 214 -17.68 -2.14 1.95
C ILE A 214 -17.58 -0.75 2.59
N LEU A 215 -17.83 -0.68 3.89
CA LEU A 215 -17.84 0.57 4.65
C LEU A 215 -16.45 1.22 4.73
N ARG A 216 -15.41 0.45 5.02
CA ARG A 216 -14.05 0.96 5.18
C ARG A 216 -13.42 1.32 3.85
N SER A 217 -13.59 0.48 2.83
CA SER A 217 -13.05 0.75 1.48
C SER A 217 -13.67 1.99 0.84
N SER A 218 -14.99 2.18 0.94
CA SER A 218 -15.68 3.36 0.38
C SER A 218 -15.17 4.66 1.01
N ARG A 219 -14.88 4.66 2.31
CA ARG A 219 -14.28 5.82 2.99
C ARG A 219 -12.85 6.09 2.58
N ILE A 220 -12.01 5.04 2.51
CA ILE A 220 -10.61 5.19 2.07
C ILE A 220 -10.57 5.80 0.67
N LEU A 221 -11.37 5.27 -0.26
CA LEU A 221 -11.46 5.82 -1.62
C LEU A 221 -12.08 7.21 -1.66
N GLY A 222 -13.14 7.45 -0.89
CA GLY A 222 -13.76 8.77 -0.80
C GLY A 222 -12.79 9.85 -0.36
N GLN A 223 -11.94 9.55 0.63
CA GLN A 223 -10.89 10.45 1.09
C GLN A 223 -9.75 10.59 0.08
N ALA A 224 -9.27 9.49 -0.52
CA ALA A 224 -8.15 9.52 -1.45
C ALA A 224 -8.49 10.24 -2.77
N TYR A 225 -9.69 9.99 -3.31
CA TYR A 225 -10.14 10.53 -4.60
C TYR A 225 -11.09 11.72 -4.47
N GLN A 226 -11.30 12.23 -3.24
CA GLN A 226 -12.18 13.38 -2.95
C GLN A 226 -13.61 13.20 -3.49
N ILE A 227 -14.12 11.95 -3.47
CA ILE A 227 -15.44 11.59 -3.98
C ILE A 227 -16.51 12.22 -3.07
N GLY A 228 -17.56 12.80 -3.67
CA GLY A 228 -18.65 13.42 -2.92
C GLY A 228 -18.33 14.77 -2.27
N MET A 229 -17.17 15.35 -2.56
CA MET A 229 -16.84 16.73 -2.18
C MET A 229 -17.34 17.70 -3.25
N SER A 230 -18.02 18.77 -2.85
CA SER A 230 -18.37 19.84 -3.78
C SER A 230 -17.11 20.51 -4.30
N GLN A 231 -17.14 21.00 -5.54
CA GLN A 231 -15.98 21.63 -6.18
C GLN A 231 -15.49 22.88 -5.39
N GLU A 232 -16.37 23.54 -4.63
CA GLU A 232 -16.03 24.61 -3.68
C GLU A 232 -15.28 24.10 -2.44
N ALA A 233 -15.64 22.94 -1.89
CA ALA A 233 -14.94 22.36 -0.75
C ALA A 233 -13.54 21.84 -1.14
N ALA A 234 -13.40 21.27 -2.34
CA ALA A 234 -12.11 20.87 -2.89
C ALA A 234 -11.19 22.09 -3.16
N ALA A 235 -11.74 23.20 -3.63
CA ALA A 235 -11.01 24.46 -3.82
C ALA A 235 -10.58 25.10 -2.48
N LEU A 236 -11.44 25.08 -1.45
CA LEU A 236 -11.08 25.55 -0.09
C LEU A 236 -9.99 24.68 0.55
N ALA A 237 -10.06 23.36 0.41
CA ALA A 237 -9.06 22.44 0.94
C ALA A 237 -7.68 22.67 0.29
N ALA A 238 -7.65 22.85 -1.04
CA ALA A 238 -6.44 23.19 -1.79
C ALA A 238 -5.84 24.54 -1.36
N SER A 239 -6.68 25.53 -1.02
CA SER A 239 -6.23 26.84 -0.52
C SER A 239 -5.69 26.81 0.92
N SER A 240 -6.04 25.80 1.72
CA SER A 240 -5.66 25.70 3.14
C SER A 240 -4.34 24.96 3.40
N THR A 241 -3.78 24.31 2.38
CA THR A 241 -2.52 23.55 2.50
C THR A 241 -1.27 24.46 2.45
N GLU A 242 -1.44 25.75 2.18
CA GLU A 242 -0.34 26.73 2.12
C GLU A 242 -0.25 27.64 3.37
N ALA A 243 -0.94 27.29 4.46
CA ALA A 243 -0.77 27.99 5.74
C ALA A 243 0.37 27.35 6.56
N GLU A 244 1.50 28.05 6.65
CA GLU A 244 2.67 27.70 7.46
C GLU A 244 2.32 27.27 8.91
N PRO A 245 3.08 26.34 9.50
CA PRO A 245 2.87 25.93 10.89
C PRO A 245 3.33 27.05 11.82
N THR A 246 2.37 27.75 12.42
CA THR A 246 2.67 28.72 13.49
C THR A 246 3.17 27.96 14.72
N PRO A 247 4.32 28.33 15.32
CA PRO A 247 4.86 27.64 16.49
C PRO A 247 3.91 27.80 17.68
N GLN A 248 3.49 26.68 18.27
CA GLN A 248 2.71 26.66 19.50
C GLN A 248 3.58 27.15 20.67
N VAL A 249 3.24 28.33 21.21
CA VAL A 249 3.78 28.82 22.47
C VAL A 249 3.12 28.04 23.60
N ILE A 250 3.89 27.21 24.30
CA ILE A 250 3.49 26.56 25.54
C ILE A 250 3.52 27.63 26.65
N ASN A 251 2.35 28.04 27.14
CA ASN A 251 2.26 28.86 28.36
C ASN A 251 2.66 28.02 29.57
N GLN A 252 3.76 28.40 30.23
CA GLN A 252 4.28 27.75 31.44
C GLN A 252 3.63 28.26 32.75
N ASP A 253 2.60 29.10 32.70
CA ASP A 253 2.07 29.81 33.88
C ASP A 253 0.99 29.05 34.68
N LEU A 254 1.06 27.72 34.77
CA LEU A 254 0.06 26.91 35.50
C LEU A 254 0.65 25.94 36.53
N LEU A 255 1.85 26.20 37.07
CA LEU A 255 2.49 25.34 38.09
C LEU A 255 2.75 25.97 39.47
N GLU A 256 2.10 27.07 39.83
CA GLU A 256 2.12 27.54 41.22
C GLU A 256 0.72 27.97 41.65
N ILE A 257 -0.13 27.04 42.13
CA ILE A 257 -0.96 27.17 43.36
C ILE A 257 -1.44 25.77 43.78
N LYS A 258 -0.65 25.05 44.59
CA LYS A 258 -1.13 24.24 45.73
C LYS A 258 0.06 23.63 46.48
N SER A 259 0.54 24.36 47.48
CA SER A 259 1.11 23.81 48.70
C SER A 259 0.59 24.63 49.87
#